data_AF-A0A257GU63-F1
#
_entry.id   AF-A0A257GU63-F1
#
_cell.length_a   1.000
_cell.length_b   1.000
_cell.length_c   1.000
_cell.angle_alpha   90.00
_cell.angle_beta   90.00
_cell.angle_gamma   90.00
#
_symmetry.space_group_name_H-M   'P 1'
#
loop_
_entity.id
_entity.type
_entity.pdbx_description
1 polymer ?
#
loop_
_entity_poly.entity_id
_entity_poly.type
_entity_poly.pdbx_seq_one_letter_code
_entity_poly.pdbx_strand_id
1 'polypeptide(L)'
;MAHALEFDDTFGRGFLHPSAITFPAAFAVSDLVGGVDGREFLAATTAAIDIACRIAISSQPGVDAFAAGWHNTTVIGYLSTALLAARLMNVNREQAIHAAGIGYHQAAGNAQSHIDGALTKRLGPGLASAAGLFAARLAAKGVTGPSAVLEGKKGWYQQYHHGNYSRALLLDGLGKDFPAVEVSYKPWPSCRGSHTSVDAALQLVRRQGLKPDMVERVLIRNSPSEWAFLSNPIAQKRQPTTTVEG
;
A
#
# COMPACT_ATOMS: atom_id res chain seq x y z
N MET A 1 -5.26 11.25 -5.47
CA MET A 1 -6.47 11.63 -4.70
C MET A 1 -6.81 10.61 -3.63
N ALA A 2 -6.89 9.31 -3.94
CA ALA A 2 -7.27 8.27 -2.97
C ALA A 2 -6.48 8.29 -1.65
N HIS A 3 -5.15 8.44 -1.69
CA HIS A 3 -4.29 8.46 -0.50
C HIS A 3 -4.04 9.88 0.07
N ALA A 4 -4.78 10.90 -0.38
CA ALA A 4 -4.46 12.29 -0.06
C ALA A 4 -4.85 12.68 1.38
N LEU A 5 -5.87 12.03 1.94
CA LEU A 5 -6.44 12.36 3.24
C LEU A 5 -6.16 11.31 4.32
N GLU A 6 -5.31 10.31 4.04
CA GLU A 6 -5.08 9.20 4.97
C GLU A 6 -6.37 8.47 5.40
N PHE A 7 -7.36 8.43 4.51
CA PHE A 7 -8.70 7.91 4.82
C PHE A 7 -9.12 6.73 3.95
N ASP A 8 -8.22 6.31 3.08
CA ASP A 8 -8.29 5.06 2.35
C ASP A 8 -8.14 3.84 3.26
N ASP A 9 -8.35 2.67 2.68
CA ASP A 9 -8.24 1.39 3.37
C ASP A 9 -6.82 1.13 3.86
N THR A 10 -6.68 0.10 4.70
CA THR A 10 -5.36 -0.39 5.07
C THR A 10 -5.39 -1.88 5.36
N PHE A 11 -4.33 -2.54 4.94
CA PHE A 11 -4.02 -3.90 5.27
C PHE A 11 -2.92 -3.91 6.34
N GLY A 12 -3.36 -4.03 7.59
CA GLY A 12 -2.51 -3.83 8.77
C GLY A 12 -1.33 -4.80 8.82
N ARG A 13 -1.56 -6.08 8.47
CA ARG A 13 -0.49 -7.09 8.44
C ARG A 13 0.66 -6.63 7.55
N GLY A 14 0.39 -6.13 6.34
CA GLY A 14 1.40 -5.76 5.34
C GLY A 14 1.85 -4.29 5.33
N PHE A 15 1.31 -3.45 6.22
CA PHE A 15 1.51 -1.98 6.18
C PHE A 15 1.27 -1.40 4.77
N LEU A 16 0.10 -1.70 4.23
CA LEU A 16 -0.23 -1.46 2.83
C LEU A 16 -1.57 -0.74 2.71
N HIS A 17 -1.70 0.12 1.70
CA HIS A 17 -2.95 0.78 1.29
C HIS A 17 -3.34 0.33 -0.13
N PRO A 18 -3.86 -0.91 -0.29
CA PRO A 18 -3.95 -1.53 -1.60
C PRO A 18 -5.04 -0.91 -2.49
N SER A 19 -6.14 -0.38 -1.93
CA SER A 19 -7.18 0.24 -2.77
C SER A 19 -6.73 1.57 -3.36
N ALA A 20 -5.86 2.30 -2.66
CA ALA A 20 -5.36 3.60 -3.12
C ALA A 20 -4.44 3.51 -4.35
N ILE A 21 -3.92 2.33 -4.67
CA ILE A 21 -3.16 2.04 -5.89
C ILE A 21 -4.01 1.32 -6.94
N THR A 22 -4.82 0.34 -6.54
CA THR A 22 -5.50 -0.54 -7.50
C THR A 22 -6.73 0.10 -8.13
N PHE A 23 -7.59 0.78 -7.37
CA PHE A 23 -8.80 1.40 -7.95
C PHE A 23 -8.48 2.50 -8.97
N PRO A 24 -7.57 3.46 -8.70
CA PRO A 24 -7.21 4.46 -9.70
C PRO A 24 -6.66 3.85 -10.99
N ALA A 25 -5.82 2.81 -10.88
CA ALA A 25 -5.31 2.08 -12.04
C ALA A 25 -6.43 1.33 -12.77
N ALA A 26 -7.32 0.64 -12.06
CA ALA A 26 -8.44 -0.09 -12.65
C ALA A 26 -9.37 0.85 -13.43
N PHE A 27 -9.74 2.00 -12.85
CA PHE A 27 -10.56 3.00 -13.53
C PHE A 27 -9.88 3.52 -14.79
N ALA A 28 -8.60 3.90 -14.70
CA ALA A 28 -7.86 4.43 -15.85
C ALA A 28 -7.70 3.39 -16.98
N VAL A 29 -7.39 2.14 -16.66
CA VAL A 29 -7.25 1.07 -17.67
C VAL A 29 -8.61 0.74 -18.29
N SER A 30 -9.67 0.69 -17.48
CA SER A 30 -11.01 0.34 -17.98
C SER A 30 -11.55 1.40 -18.92
N ASP A 31 -11.33 2.68 -18.60
CA ASP A 31 -11.65 3.80 -19.49
C ASP A 31 -10.84 3.73 -20.80
N LEU A 32 -9.54 3.43 -20.70
CA LEU A 32 -8.67 3.29 -21.87
C LEU A 32 -9.08 2.15 -22.81
N VAL A 33 -9.42 0.98 -22.26
CA VAL A 33 -9.75 -0.22 -23.05
C VAL A 33 -11.18 -0.14 -23.58
N GLY A 34 -12.11 0.43 -22.80
CA GLY A 34 -13.53 0.46 -23.10
C GLY A 34 -14.19 -0.92 -22.95
N GLY A 35 -15.49 -0.94 -22.66
CA GLY A 35 -16.28 -2.18 -22.64
C GLY A 35 -15.93 -3.19 -21.53
N VAL A 36 -15.16 -2.78 -20.51
CA VAL A 36 -14.90 -3.61 -19.34
C VAL A 36 -16.18 -3.69 -18.50
N ASP A 37 -16.72 -4.90 -18.34
CA ASP A 37 -17.90 -5.11 -17.49
C ASP A 37 -17.53 -5.04 -15.99
N GLY A 38 -18.54 -4.83 -15.15
CA GLY A 38 -18.33 -4.70 -13.70
C GLY A 38 -17.76 -5.96 -13.05
N ARG A 39 -18.00 -7.15 -13.61
CA ARG A 39 -17.48 -8.41 -13.05
C ARG A 39 -15.98 -8.53 -13.30
N GLU A 40 -15.52 -8.25 -14.52
CA GLU A 40 -14.10 -8.28 -14.87
C GLU A 40 -13.35 -7.16 -14.14
N PHE A 41 -13.95 -5.96 -14.03
CA PHE A 41 -13.41 -4.86 -13.23
C PHE A 41 -13.13 -5.30 -11.79
N LEU A 42 -14.14 -5.87 -11.13
CA LEU A 42 -14.03 -6.31 -9.74
C LEU A 42 -13.05 -7.48 -9.60
N ALA A 43 -13.12 -8.49 -10.47
CA ALA A 43 -12.24 -9.65 -10.43
C ALA A 43 -10.76 -9.26 -10.59
N ALA A 44 -10.44 -8.42 -11.58
CA ALA A 44 -9.07 -7.96 -11.81
C ALA A 44 -8.57 -7.10 -10.65
N THR A 45 -9.40 -6.18 -10.13
CA THR A 45 -9.05 -5.31 -9.00
C THR A 45 -8.83 -6.13 -7.73
N THR A 46 -9.72 -7.06 -7.40
CA THR A 46 -9.58 -7.95 -6.25
C THR A 46 -8.32 -8.81 -6.34
N ALA A 47 -8.02 -9.38 -7.52
CA ALA A 47 -6.80 -10.16 -7.72
C ALA A 47 -5.54 -9.30 -7.52
N ALA A 48 -5.53 -8.06 -8.00
CA ALA A 48 -4.41 -7.14 -7.82
C ALA A 48 -4.20 -6.72 -6.36
N ILE A 49 -5.28 -6.44 -5.62
CA ILE A 49 -5.25 -6.18 -4.18
C ILE A 49 -4.64 -7.40 -3.46
N ASP A 50 -5.11 -8.60 -3.80
CA ASP A 50 -4.63 -9.83 -3.17
C ASP A 50 -3.15 -10.09 -3.43
N ILE A 51 -2.69 -9.90 -4.67
CA ILE A 51 -1.27 -9.97 -5.03
C ILE A 51 -0.45 -8.97 -4.20
N ALA A 52 -0.91 -7.73 -4.07
CA ALA A 52 -0.22 -6.71 -3.29
C ALA A 52 -0.15 -7.09 -1.80
N CYS A 53 -1.25 -7.57 -1.21
CA CYS A 53 -1.30 -8.06 0.16
C CYS A 53 -0.35 -9.24 0.39
N ARG A 54 -0.33 -10.21 -0.53
CA ARG A 54 0.54 -11.39 -0.47
C ARG A 54 2.02 -11.03 -0.52
N ILE A 55 2.42 -10.14 -1.43
CA ILE A 55 3.79 -9.62 -1.51
C ILE A 55 4.15 -8.89 -0.20
N ALA A 56 3.23 -8.11 0.36
CA ALA A 56 3.49 -7.37 1.58
C ALA A 56 3.70 -8.28 2.81
N ILE A 57 2.94 -9.38 2.94
CA ILE A 57 3.14 -10.33 4.06
C ILE A 57 4.32 -11.27 3.86
N SER A 58 4.61 -11.69 2.62
CA SER A 58 5.74 -12.56 2.35
C SER A 58 7.09 -11.86 2.56
N SER A 59 7.12 -10.53 2.50
CA SER A 59 8.30 -9.69 2.72
C SER A 59 8.73 -9.52 4.20
N GLN A 60 7.91 -9.92 5.16
CA GLN A 60 8.12 -9.70 6.59
C GLN A 60 9.14 -10.60 7.32
N PRO A 61 9.45 -11.85 6.89
CA PRO A 61 10.31 -12.75 7.67
C PRO A 61 11.78 -12.33 7.85
N GLY A 62 12.24 -11.17 7.36
CA GLY A 62 13.64 -10.79 7.63
C GLY A 62 14.03 -9.32 7.49
N VAL A 63 13.16 -8.43 7.02
CA VAL A 63 13.43 -6.99 7.05
C VAL A 63 12.12 -6.25 7.27
N ASP A 64 11.99 -5.51 8.37
CA ASP A 64 10.91 -4.53 8.51
C ASP A 64 11.08 -3.50 7.39
N ALA A 65 10.07 -3.37 6.51
CA ALA A 65 10.12 -2.46 5.38
C ALA A 65 10.33 -1.00 5.81
N PHE A 66 9.87 -0.63 7.01
CA PHE A 66 10.17 0.68 7.59
C PHE A 66 11.63 0.80 8.01
N ALA A 67 12.21 -0.24 8.60
CA ALA A 67 13.63 -0.28 8.91
C ALA A 67 14.50 -0.23 7.63
N ALA A 68 14.02 -0.80 6.53
CA ALA A 68 14.64 -0.68 5.20
C ALA A 68 14.39 0.68 4.52
N GLY A 69 13.45 1.47 5.03
CA GLY A 69 13.13 2.81 4.51
C GLY A 69 12.23 2.84 3.27
N TRP A 70 11.52 1.76 2.94
CA TRP A 70 10.65 1.68 1.75
C TRP A 70 9.20 2.01 2.09
N HIS A 71 8.50 2.67 1.17
CA HIS A 71 7.05 2.84 1.28
C HIS A 71 6.33 1.71 0.54
N ASN A 72 5.95 0.64 1.25
CA ASN A 72 5.35 -0.58 0.69
C ASN A 72 4.24 -0.32 -0.33
N THR A 73 3.28 0.54 0.01
CA THR A 73 2.18 0.92 -0.91
C THR A 73 2.68 1.36 -2.27
N THR A 74 3.68 2.23 -2.30
CA THR A 74 4.24 2.73 -3.55
C THR A 74 5.01 1.62 -4.26
N VAL A 75 5.99 1.01 -3.59
CA VAL A 75 6.94 0.10 -4.25
C VAL A 75 6.23 -1.16 -4.78
N ILE A 76 5.32 -1.76 -3.99
CA ILE A 76 4.50 -2.92 -4.40
C ILE A 76 3.47 -2.52 -5.46
N GLY A 77 3.00 -1.27 -5.42
CA GLY A 77 2.05 -0.71 -6.37
C GLY A 77 2.51 -0.83 -7.82
N TYR A 78 3.80 -0.60 -8.10
CA TYR A 78 4.36 -0.69 -9.46
C TYR A 78 4.14 -2.07 -10.09
N LEU A 79 4.30 -3.14 -9.32
CA LEU A 79 4.16 -4.51 -9.81
C LEU A 79 2.69 -4.94 -9.86
N SER A 80 1.95 -4.73 -8.77
CA SER A 80 0.55 -5.15 -8.67
C SER A 80 -0.36 -4.44 -9.68
N THR A 81 -0.16 -3.14 -9.90
CA THR A 81 -0.96 -2.38 -10.89
C THR A 81 -0.57 -2.68 -12.33
N ALA A 82 0.67 -3.13 -12.59
CA ALA A 82 1.06 -3.62 -13.92
C ALA A 82 0.32 -4.92 -14.27
N LEU A 83 0.20 -5.85 -13.32
CA LEU A 83 -0.58 -7.09 -13.49
C LEU A 83 -2.08 -6.81 -13.64
N LEU A 84 -2.62 -5.86 -12.86
CA LEU A 84 -3.99 -5.37 -12.99
C LEU A 84 -4.25 -4.84 -14.41
N ALA A 85 -3.39 -3.94 -14.88
CA ALA A 85 -3.53 -3.34 -16.19
C ALA A 85 -3.39 -4.39 -17.31
N ALA A 86 -2.43 -5.31 -17.19
CA ALA A 86 -2.27 -6.42 -18.12
C ALA A 86 -3.55 -7.28 -18.20
N ARG A 87 -4.17 -7.59 -17.06
CA ARG A 87 -5.43 -8.36 -17.01
C ARG A 87 -6.56 -7.63 -17.72
N LEU A 88 -6.80 -6.37 -17.38
CA LEU A 88 -7.88 -5.56 -17.97
C LEU A 88 -7.67 -5.24 -19.46
N MET A 89 -6.41 -5.15 -19.90
CA MET A 89 -6.05 -5.00 -21.32
C MET A 89 -6.12 -6.33 -22.10
N ASN A 90 -6.45 -7.44 -21.44
CA ASN A 90 -6.53 -8.78 -22.03
C ASN A 90 -5.26 -9.17 -22.80
N VAL A 91 -4.08 -8.83 -22.27
CA VAL A 91 -2.80 -9.25 -22.86
C VAL A 91 -2.53 -10.72 -22.55
N ASN A 92 -1.68 -11.36 -23.36
CA ASN A 92 -1.33 -12.76 -23.13
C ASN A 92 -0.39 -12.91 -21.91
N ARG A 93 -0.18 -14.17 -21.47
CA ARG A 93 0.65 -14.47 -20.29
C ARG A 93 2.07 -13.94 -20.38
N GLU A 94 2.70 -14.02 -21.55
CA GLU A 94 4.07 -13.53 -21.77
C GLU A 94 4.13 -12.00 -21.62
N GLN A 95 3.18 -11.30 -22.21
CA GLN A 95 3.02 -9.85 -22.06
C GLN A 95 2.73 -9.45 -20.61
N ALA A 96 1.93 -10.22 -19.86
CA ALA A 96 1.69 -9.95 -18.44
C ALA A 96 2.98 -10.11 -17.60
N ILE A 97 3.83 -11.10 -17.91
CA ILE A 97 5.14 -11.26 -17.28
C ILE A 97 6.04 -10.06 -17.61
N HIS A 98 6.09 -9.63 -18.87
CA HIS A 98 6.85 -8.45 -19.25
C HIS A 98 6.31 -7.17 -18.60
N ALA A 99 4.99 -7.01 -18.48
CA ALA A 99 4.38 -5.88 -17.77
C ALA A 99 4.82 -5.84 -16.31
N ALA A 100 4.76 -6.97 -15.59
CA ALA A 100 5.28 -7.06 -14.23
C ALA A 100 6.78 -6.73 -14.16
N GLY A 101 7.56 -7.19 -15.14
CA GLY A 101 8.99 -6.89 -15.28
C GLY A 101 9.29 -5.40 -15.45
N ILE A 102 8.56 -4.74 -16.34
CA ILE A 102 8.68 -3.30 -16.61
C ILE A 102 8.19 -2.49 -15.40
N GLY A 103 7.12 -2.94 -14.74
CA GLY A 103 6.64 -2.36 -13.49
C GLY A 103 7.71 -2.41 -12.40
N TYR A 104 8.27 -3.60 -12.15
CA TYR A 104 9.36 -3.78 -11.20
C TYR A 104 10.60 -2.94 -11.54
N HIS A 105 10.96 -2.83 -12.82
CA HIS A 105 12.12 -2.03 -13.24
C HIS A 105 11.99 -0.53 -12.91
N GLN A 106 10.76 -0.03 -12.75
CA GLN A 106 10.47 1.36 -12.38
C GLN A 106 10.21 1.54 -10.87
N ALA A 107 10.21 0.45 -10.10
CA ALA A 107 9.78 0.47 -8.71
C ALA A 107 10.68 1.38 -7.85
N ALA A 108 10.06 2.37 -7.23
CA ALA A 108 10.71 3.35 -6.37
C ALA A 108 9.77 3.76 -5.24
N GLY A 109 10.27 4.50 -4.24
CA GLY A 109 9.45 5.07 -3.17
C GLY A 109 10.02 4.80 -1.79
N ASN A 110 10.48 5.86 -1.13
CA ASN A 110 11.02 5.79 0.23
C ASN A 110 10.00 6.26 1.27
N ALA A 111 10.25 5.89 2.52
CA ALA A 111 9.45 6.27 3.67
C ALA A 111 9.89 7.59 4.33
N GLN A 112 10.92 8.29 3.83
CA GLN A 112 11.42 9.56 4.41
C GLN A 112 10.30 10.61 4.53
N SER A 113 9.36 10.60 3.57
CA SER A 113 8.17 11.46 3.59
C SER A 113 7.30 11.33 4.85
N HIS A 114 7.34 10.20 5.56
CA HIS A 114 6.64 10.01 6.83
C HIS A 114 7.32 10.74 8.00
N ILE A 115 8.64 10.91 7.93
CA ILE A 115 9.45 11.63 8.91
C ILE A 115 9.32 13.13 8.66
N ASP A 116 9.52 13.55 7.41
CA ASP A 116 9.58 14.95 7.03
C ASP A 116 8.19 15.60 6.88
N GLY A 117 7.11 14.82 6.97
CA GLY A 117 5.76 15.33 6.72
C GLY A 117 5.52 15.73 5.26
N ALA A 118 6.23 15.12 4.32
CA ALA A 118 6.22 15.53 2.92
C ALA A 118 5.01 14.96 2.15
N LEU A 119 4.47 15.75 1.23
CA LEU A 119 3.33 15.35 0.37
C LEU A 119 3.65 14.17 -0.56
N THR A 120 4.93 13.83 -0.75
CA THR A 120 5.36 12.66 -1.54
C THR A 120 4.83 11.34 -1.01
N LYS A 121 4.48 11.25 0.29
CA LYS A 121 3.73 10.13 0.88
C LYS A 121 2.45 9.85 0.09
N ARG A 122 1.71 10.92 -0.23
CA ARG A 122 0.41 10.90 -0.94
C ARG A 122 0.58 10.69 -2.44
N LEU A 123 1.69 11.17 -2.99
CA LEU A 123 1.98 11.12 -4.42
C LEU A 123 2.39 9.71 -4.89
N GLY A 124 3.20 9.01 -4.08
CA GLY A 124 3.77 7.72 -4.44
C GLY A 124 2.74 6.69 -4.96
N PRO A 125 1.63 6.43 -4.26
CA PRO A 125 0.59 5.52 -4.75
C PRO A 125 0.03 5.90 -6.12
N GLY A 126 -0.13 7.20 -6.40
CA GLY A 126 -0.57 7.69 -7.70
C GLY A 126 0.47 7.43 -8.81
N LEU A 127 1.75 7.64 -8.52
CA LEU A 127 2.84 7.34 -9.45
C LEU A 127 2.92 5.84 -9.77
N ALA A 128 2.79 5.00 -8.76
CA ALA A 128 2.77 3.55 -8.92
C ALA A 128 1.60 3.09 -9.81
N SER A 129 0.40 3.65 -9.58
CA SER A 129 -0.80 3.38 -10.38
C SER A 129 -0.60 3.71 -11.86
N ALA A 130 -0.04 4.89 -12.16
CA ALA A 130 0.22 5.32 -13.53
C ALA A 130 1.31 4.46 -14.20
N ALA A 131 2.35 4.10 -13.45
CA ALA A 131 3.46 3.30 -13.96
C ALA A 131 3.05 1.87 -14.32
N GLY A 132 2.11 1.26 -13.58
CA GLY A 132 1.55 -0.05 -13.93
C GLY A 132 0.83 -0.05 -15.27
N LEU A 133 -0.02 0.95 -15.51
CA LEU A 133 -0.67 1.13 -16.81
C LEU A 133 0.36 1.34 -17.93
N PHE A 134 1.37 2.18 -17.69
CA PHE A 134 2.45 2.39 -18.65
C PHE A 134 3.20 1.09 -18.98
N ALA A 135 3.53 0.29 -17.95
CA ALA A 135 4.21 -0.98 -18.11
C ALA A 135 3.40 -1.99 -18.94
N ALA A 136 2.10 -2.12 -18.67
CA ALA A 136 1.23 -3.00 -19.44
C ALA A 136 1.09 -2.56 -20.91
N ARG A 137 1.03 -1.25 -21.18
CA ARG A 137 1.01 -0.71 -22.55
C ARG A 137 2.30 -0.99 -23.31
N LEU A 138 3.45 -0.84 -22.66
CA LEU A 138 4.74 -1.17 -23.27
C LEU A 138 4.83 -2.67 -23.60
N ALA A 139 4.46 -3.54 -22.67
CA ALA A 139 4.44 -4.98 -22.89
C ALA A 139 3.48 -5.39 -24.02
N ALA A 140 2.29 -4.77 -24.10
CA ALA A 140 1.34 -4.97 -25.19
C ALA A 140 1.91 -4.58 -26.57
N LYS A 141 2.94 -3.72 -26.61
CA LYS A 141 3.66 -3.30 -27.82
C LYS A 141 4.98 -4.04 -28.04
N GLY A 142 5.27 -5.08 -27.25
CA GLY A 142 6.43 -5.95 -27.44
C GLY A 142 7.69 -5.51 -26.71
N VAL A 143 7.63 -4.50 -25.83
CA VAL A 143 8.74 -4.21 -24.92
C VAL A 143 8.85 -5.34 -23.90
N THR A 144 10.06 -5.86 -23.72
CA THR A 144 10.31 -6.98 -22.81
C THR A 144 10.71 -6.48 -21.43
N GLY A 145 10.14 -7.10 -20.40
CA GLY A 145 10.56 -6.95 -19.01
C GLY A 145 11.18 -8.24 -18.46
N PRO A 146 12.00 -8.16 -17.39
CA PRO A 146 12.55 -9.34 -16.72
C PRO A 146 11.44 -10.25 -16.19
N SER A 147 11.58 -11.56 -16.34
CA SER A 147 10.54 -12.52 -15.96
C SER A 147 10.58 -12.93 -14.48
N ALA A 148 11.77 -12.96 -13.87
CA ALA A 148 11.97 -13.38 -12.48
C ALA A 148 11.90 -12.19 -11.50
N VAL A 149 10.78 -11.45 -11.53
CA VAL A 149 10.62 -10.17 -10.81
C VAL A 149 10.62 -10.31 -9.29
N LEU A 150 10.10 -11.42 -8.74
CA LEU A 150 10.05 -11.63 -7.30
C LEU A 150 11.29 -12.34 -6.76
N GLU A 151 11.57 -13.54 -7.30
CA GLU A 151 12.53 -14.50 -6.74
C GLU A 151 13.84 -14.60 -7.54
N GLY A 152 14.01 -13.78 -8.59
CA GLY A 152 15.25 -13.78 -9.37
C GLY A 152 16.45 -13.29 -8.57
N LYS A 153 17.66 -13.55 -9.09
CA LYS A 153 18.94 -13.09 -8.50
C LYS A 153 19.04 -11.57 -8.31
N LYS A 154 18.23 -10.79 -9.03
CA LYS A 154 18.07 -9.33 -8.89
C LYS A 154 16.59 -8.95 -8.73
N GLY A 155 15.78 -9.91 -8.28
CA GLY A 155 14.35 -9.74 -8.05
C GLY A 155 14.07 -9.05 -6.73
N TRP A 156 12.80 -8.75 -6.52
CA TRP A 156 12.26 -8.03 -5.38
C TRP A 156 12.81 -8.51 -4.04
N TYR A 157 12.71 -9.81 -3.74
CA TYR A 157 13.11 -10.31 -2.43
C TYR A 157 14.62 -10.22 -2.23
N GLN A 158 15.41 -10.46 -3.28
CA GLN A 158 16.86 -10.32 -3.18
C GLN A 158 17.26 -8.85 -2.97
N GLN A 159 16.62 -7.92 -3.69
CA GLN A 159 17.00 -6.51 -3.72
C GLN A 159 16.49 -5.72 -2.51
N TYR A 160 15.24 -5.91 -2.13
CA TYR A 160 14.56 -5.13 -1.09
C TYR A 160 14.52 -5.82 0.27
N HIS A 161 14.71 -7.14 0.30
CA HIS A 161 14.59 -7.94 1.53
C HIS A 161 15.82 -8.82 1.81
N HIS A 162 16.93 -8.60 1.10
CA HIS A 162 18.19 -9.35 1.26
C HIS A 162 18.01 -10.87 1.16
N GLY A 163 17.06 -11.32 0.33
CA GLY A 163 16.72 -12.72 0.15
C GLY A 163 15.78 -13.30 1.21
N ASN A 164 15.36 -12.50 2.20
CA ASN A 164 14.44 -12.95 3.24
C ASN A 164 12.99 -12.79 2.80
N TYR A 165 12.26 -13.89 2.67
CA TYR A 165 10.84 -13.89 2.39
C TYR A 165 10.21 -15.25 2.73
N SER A 166 8.89 -15.29 2.83
CA SER A 166 8.13 -16.55 2.98
C SER A 166 7.39 -16.85 1.69
N ARG A 167 7.87 -17.86 0.97
CA ARG A 167 7.18 -18.39 -0.22
C ARG A 167 5.79 -18.95 0.12
N ALA A 168 5.64 -19.53 1.32
CA ALA A 168 4.36 -20.03 1.83
C ALA A 168 3.33 -18.88 1.97
N LEU A 169 3.70 -17.77 2.62
CA LEU A 169 2.82 -16.60 2.74
C LEU A 169 2.45 -15.98 1.38
N LEU A 170 3.32 -16.13 0.38
CA LEU A 170 3.06 -15.66 -0.98
C LEU A 170 2.04 -16.55 -1.71
N LEU A 171 2.19 -17.88 -1.65
CA LEU A 171 1.54 -18.82 -2.56
C LEU A 171 0.47 -19.72 -1.92
N ASP A 172 0.46 -19.88 -0.61
CA ASP A 172 -0.49 -20.77 0.05
C ASP A 172 -1.93 -20.27 -0.16
N GLY A 173 -2.82 -21.21 -0.44
CA GLY A 173 -4.24 -20.92 -0.70
C GLY A 173 -4.50 -20.04 -1.92
N LEU A 174 -3.54 -19.86 -2.84
CA LEU A 174 -3.72 -18.97 -4.00
C LEU A 174 -4.98 -19.33 -4.81
N GLY A 175 -5.86 -18.35 -5.03
CA GLY A 175 -7.14 -18.52 -5.72
C GLY A 175 -8.26 -19.14 -4.88
N LYS A 176 -8.00 -19.47 -3.60
CA LYS A 176 -8.98 -19.99 -2.64
C LYS A 176 -9.13 -19.04 -1.45
N ASP A 177 -8.01 -18.67 -0.86
CA ASP A 177 -7.90 -17.78 0.27
C ASP A 177 -7.38 -16.43 -0.21
N PHE A 178 -7.94 -15.35 0.33
CA PHE A 178 -7.58 -13.99 -0.07
C PHE A 178 -7.19 -13.20 1.18
N PRO A 179 -5.90 -13.00 1.49
CA PRO A 179 -5.48 -12.10 2.57
C PRO A 179 -6.11 -10.70 2.48
N ALA A 180 -6.53 -10.28 1.27
CA ALA A 180 -7.30 -9.07 1.05
C ALA A 180 -8.57 -8.94 1.91
N VAL A 181 -9.15 -10.03 2.45
CA VAL A 181 -10.32 -9.95 3.35
C VAL A 181 -10.02 -9.23 4.66
N GLU A 182 -8.76 -9.12 5.06
CA GLU A 182 -8.33 -8.39 6.26
C GLU A 182 -8.07 -6.89 6.00
N VAL A 183 -8.22 -6.44 4.75
CA VAL A 183 -8.23 -5.02 4.42
C VAL A 183 -9.39 -4.37 5.17
N SER A 184 -9.10 -3.27 5.87
CA SER A 184 -10.09 -2.61 6.71
C SER A 184 -10.13 -1.11 6.46
N TYR A 185 -11.34 -0.57 6.51
CA TYR A 185 -11.60 0.84 6.33
C TYR A 185 -11.27 1.61 7.59
N LYS A 186 -10.74 2.82 7.40
CA LYS A 186 -10.38 3.70 8.50
C LYS A 186 -11.64 4.45 8.97
N PRO A 187 -11.99 4.43 10.27
CA PRO A 187 -13.04 5.30 10.81
C PRO A 187 -12.60 6.77 10.88
N TRP A 188 -11.28 7.02 10.94
CA TRP A 188 -10.70 8.35 11.09
C TRP A 188 -9.64 8.63 10.01
N PRO A 189 -9.58 9.84 9.43
CA PRO A 189 -8.60 10.23 8.41
C PRO A 189 -7.23 10.53 9.04
N SER A 190 -6.63 9.50 9.65
CA SER A 190 -5.34 9.57 10.35
C SER A 190 -4.58 8.25 10.25
N CYS A 191 -3.33 8.22 10.72
CA CYS A 191 -2.60 6.96 10.87
C CYS A 191 -3.38 5.96 11.73
N ARG A 192 -3.44 4.68 11.31
CA ARG A 192 -4.15 3.63 12.03
C ARG A 192 -3.76 3.51 13.50
N GLY A 193 -2.49 3.71 13.83
CA GLY A 193 -2.02 3.58 15.20
C GLY A 193 -2.63 4.61 16.18
N SER A 194 -3.21 5.71 15.69
CA SER A 194 -3.91 6.67 16.57
C SER A 194 -5.38 6.31 16.82
N HIS A 195 -5.96 5.36 16.06
CA HIS A 195 -7.41 5.11 16.05
C HIS A 195 -7.94 4.61 17.38
N THR A 196 -7.22 3.69 18.04
CA THR A 196 -7.61 3.17 19.35
C THR A 196 -7.66 4.26 20.42
N SER A 197 -6.75 5.23 20.34
CA SER A 197 -6.69 6.37 21.25
C SER A 197 -7.83 7.35 20.98
N VAL A 198 -8.15 7.61 19.71
CA VAL A 198 -9.30 8.44 19.31
C VAL A 198 -10.61 7.81 19.79
N ASP A 199 -10.79 6.51 19.56
CA ASP A 199 -11.99 5.80 19.99
C ASP A 199 -12.15 5.79 21.51
N ALA A 200 -11.07 5.51 22.25
CA ALA A 200 -11.08 5.55 23.71
C ALA A 200 -11.45 6.94 24.24
N ALA A 201 -10.86 8.00 23.67
CA ALA A 201 -11.18 9.38 24.04
C ALA A 201 -12.65 9.72 23.78
N LEU A 202 -13.16 9.39 22.59
CA LEU A 202 -14.57 9.64 22.22
C LEU A 202 -15.55 8.83 23.08
N GLN A 203 -15.18 7.63 23.51
CA GLN A 203 -16.00 6.85 24.44
C GLN A 203 -16.03 7.49 25.84
N LEU A 204 -14.90 7.99 26.35
CA LEU A 204 -14.84 8.69 27.63
C LEU A 204 -15.67 9.98 27.61
N VAL A 205 -15.51 10.80 26.56
CA VAL A 205 -16.31 12.02 26.36
C VAL A 205 -17.80 11.71 26.38
N ARG A 206 -18.24 10.70 25.63
CA ARG A 206 -19.66 10.31 25.57
C ARG A 206 -20.20 9.77 26.90
N ARG A 207 -19.43 8.94 27.60
CA ARG A 207 -19.88 8.30 28.85
C ARG A 207 -19.90 9.25 30.03
N GLN A 208 -18.98 10.22 30.08
CA GLN A 208 -18.79 11.10 31.23
C GLN A 208 -19.25 12.54 30.97
N GLY A 209 -19.64 12.88 29.73
CA GLY A 209 -20.02 14.24 29.38
C GLY A 209 -18.86 15.24 29.50
N LEU A 210 -17.61 14.77 29.32
CA LEU A 210 -16.42 15.60 29.46
C LEU A 210 -16.42 16.72 28.43
N LYS A 211 -16.16 17.94 28.89
CA LYS A 211 -15.92 19.10 28.05
C LYS A 211 -14.41 19.41 27.99
N PRO A 212 -13.90 20.07 26.93
CA PRO A 212 -12.46 20.34 26.79
C PRO A 212 -11.86 21.10 27.97
N ASP A 213 -12.59 22.04 28.57
CA ASP A 213 -12.19 22.83 29.74
C ASP A 213 -12.10 22.01 31.05
N MET A 214 -12.60 20.77 31.05
CA MET A 214 -12.52 19.84 32.19
C MET A 214 -11.27 18.95 32.14
N VAL A 215 -10.48 19.00 31.06
CA VAL A 215 -9.36 18.07 30.83
C VAL A 215 -8.03 18.79 31.02
N GLU A 216 -7.35 18.51 32.12
CA GLU A 216 -6.01 19.05 32.38
C GLU A 216 -4.94 18.39 31.49
N ARG A 217 -5.01 17.07 31.29
CA ARG A 217 -4.00 16.30 30.56
C ARG A 217 -4.57 15.02 29.95
N VAL A 218 -4.06 14.66 28.76
CA VAL A 218 -4.24 13.35 28.13
C VAL A 218 -2.90 12.61 28.09
N LEU A 219 -2.89 11.34 28.52
CA LEU A 219 -1.73 10.46 28.43
C LEU A 219 -2.08 9.27 27.53
N ILE A 220 -1.40 9.16 26.39
CA ILE A 220 -1.52 8.03 25.46
C ILE A 220 -0.34 7.10 25.66
N ARG A 221 -0.59 5.79 25.77
CA ARG A 221 0.44 4.75 25.86
C ARG A 221 0.46 3.96 24.55
N ASN A 222 1.60 3.99 23.87
CA ASN A 222 1.84 3.30 22.61
C ASN A 222 2.82 2.14 22.82
N SER A 223 2.75 1.11 21.97
CA SER A 223 3.83 0.12 21.87
C SER A 223 5.12 0.78 21.34
N PRO A 224 6.30 0.18 21.54
CA PRO A 224 7.56 0.74 21.02
C PRO A 224 7.55 0.98 19.50
N SER A 225 6.91 0.09 18.73
CA SER A 225 6.77 0.22 17.27
C SER A 225 5.85 1.39 16.89
N GLU A 226 4.71 1.53 17.55
CA GLU A 226 3.81 2.67 17.33
C GLU A 226 4.43 4.00 17.77
N TRP A 227 5.21 4.00 18.86
CA TRP A 227 5.91 5.19 19.32
C TRP A 227 6.89 5.72 18.27
N ALA A 228 7.66 4.83 17.64
CA ALA A 228 8.61 5.20 16.59
C ALA A 228 7.91 5.92 15.42
N PHE A 229 6.65 5.60 15.14
CA PHE A 229 5.90 6.14 14.01
C PHE A 229 5.05 7.38 14.37
N LEU A 230 4.30 7.29 15.46
CA LEU A 230 3.30 8.29 15.84
C LEU A 230 3.87 9.40 16.70
N SER A 231 4.98 9.15 17.38
CA SER A 231 5.42 9.94 18.51
C SER A 231 6.88 10.36 18.44
N ASN A 232 7.64 9.94 17.41
CA ASN A 232 9.05 10.31 17.24
C ASN A 232 9.24 11.17 15.97
N PRO A 233 9.90 12.35 16.07
CA PRO A 233 10.28 13.06 17.30
C PRO A 233 9.08 13.71 18.00
N ILE A 234 8.98 13.53 19.33
CA ILE A 234 7.78 13.91 20.09
C ILE A 234 7.50 15.42 20.11
N ALA A 235 8.56 16.23 20.05
CA ALA A 235 8.43 17.68 20.03
C ALA A 235 7.65 18.15 18.77
N GLN A 236 7.98 17.59 17.61
CA GLN A 236 7.32 17.90 16.34
C GLN A 236 5.92 17.28 16.27
N LYS A 237 5.76 16.01 16.67
CA LYS A 237 4.45 15.33 16.64
C LYS A 237 3.40 15.94 17.58
N ARG A 238 3.81 16.66 18.62
CA ARG A 238 2.91 17.44 19.49
C ARG A 238 2.50 18.79 18.90
N GLN A 239 3.21 19.28 17.89
CA GLN A 239 2.96 20.56 17.24
C GLN A 239 2.98 20.36 15.71
N PRO A 240 2.04 19.56 15.15
CA PRO A 240 2.02 19.31 13.72
C PRO A 240 1.78 20.63 12.97
N THR A 241 2.67 20.92 12.03
CA THR A 241 2.65 22.09 11.14
C THR A 241 2.14 21.74 9.74
N THR A 242 2.13 20.46 9.38
CA THR A 242 1.58 19.96 8.11
C THR A 242 0.46 18.95 8.33
N THR A 243 -0.36 18.76 7.30
CA THR A 243 -1.43 17.73 7.30
C THR A 243 -0.90 16.29 7.17
N VAL A 244 0.40 16.10 6.96
CA VAL A 244 1.02 14.76 6.98
C VAL A 244 1.58 14.44 8.36
N GLU A 245 1.92 15.46 9.15
CA GLU A 245 2.40 15.31 10.53
C GLU A 245 1.29 14.98 11.53
N GLY A 246 0.08 15.51 11.28
CA GLY A 246 -1.12 15.34 12.10
C GLY A 246 -1.82 13.98 11.97
#